data_AF-A0A7V8V175-F1
#
_entry.id   AF-A0A7V8V175-F1
#
_cell.length_a   1.000
_cell.length_b   1.000
_cell.length_c   1.000
_cell.angle_alpha   90.00
_cell.angle_beta   90.00
_cell.angle_gamma   90.00
#
_symmetry.space_group_name_H-M   'P 1'
#
loop_
_entity.id
_entity.type
_entity.pdbx_description
1 polymer ?
#
loop_
_entity_poly.entity_id
_entity_poly.type
_entity_poly.pdbx_seq_one_letter_code
_entity_poly.pdbx_strand_id
1 'polypeptide(L)' 'MLTEGEKKVLRTFRQYLMDPGRMLCFTGPMLVTHSKSLTRLVKREFLVPESFKGAYSLTQSGFEAMRTCK' A
#
# COMPACT_ATOMS: atom_id res chain seq x y z
N MET A 1 -4.36 -14.57 3.72
CA MET A 1 -2.89 -14.46 3.78
C MET A 1 -2.41 -13.56 2.64
N LEU A 2 -1.48 -12.64 2.92
CA LEU A 2 -0.91 -11.72 1.93
C LEU A 2 0.19 -12.41 1.11
N THR A 3 0.23 -12.11 -0.18
CA THR A 3 1.31 -12.48 -1.09
C THR A 3 2.58 -11.66 -0.82
N GLU A 4 3.74 -12.14 -1.26
CA GLU A 4 5.00 -11.39 -1.10
C GLU A 4 4.98 -10.02 -1.80
N GLY A 5 4.26 -9.89 -2.92
CA GLY A 5 4.07 -8.61 -3.60
C GLY A 5 3.27 -7.61 -2.76
N GLU A 6 2.17 -8.06 -2.14
CA GLU A 6 1.35 -7.26 -1.24
C GLU A 6 2.14 -6.88 0.04
N LYS A 7 2.90 -7.82 0.61
CA LYS A 7 3.77 -7.55 1.76
C LYS A 7 4.84 -6.50 1.41
N LYS A 8 5.46 -6.58 0.23
CA LYS A 8 6.45 -5.58 -0.21
C LYS A 8 5.84 -4.18 -0.26
N VAL A 9 4.62 -4.03 -0.79
CA VAL A 9 3.91 -2.74 -0.79
C VAL A 9 3.69 -2.23 0.63
N LEU A 10 3.16 -3.06 1.53
CA LEU A 10 2.94 -2.65 2.93
C LEU A 10 4.26 -2.29 3.63
N ARG A 11 5.34 -3.03 3.39
CA ARG A 11 6.67 -2.70 3.92
C ARG A 11 7.16 -1.35 3.41
N THR A 12 6.83 -0.94 2.19
CA THR A 12 7.14 0.41 1.71
C THR A 12 6.43 1.47 2.56
N PHE A 13 5.12 1.35 2.82
CA PHE A 13 4.42 2.29 3.70
C PHE A 13 5.09 2.38 5.08
N ARG A 14 5.53 1.25 5.61
CA ARG A 14 6.27 1.18 6.88
C ARG A 14 7.61 1.90 6.81
N GLN A 15 8.37 1.73 5.72
CA GLN A 15 9.67 2.41 5.52
C GLN A 15 9.52 3.94 5.53
N TYR A 16 8.40 4.46 5.01
CA TYR A 16 8.09 5.88 5.02
C TYR A 16 7.27 6.33 6.24
N LEU A 17 7.10 5.46 7.25
CA LEU A 17 6.38 5.73 8.50
C LEU A 17 4.96 6.27 8.25
N MET A 18 4.26 5.71 7.27
CA MET A 18 2.93 6.16 6.90
C MET A 18 1.86 5.70 7.89
N ASP A 19 1.03 6.66 8.30
CA ASP A 19 -0.19 6.44 9.09
C ASP A 19 -1.42 6.28 8.19
N PRO A 20 -2.54 5.74 8.70
CA PRO A 20 -3.82 5.75 7.99
C PRO A 20 -4.20 7.15 7.48
N GLY A 21 -4.73 7.22 6.27
CA GLY A 21 -5.14 8.48 5.63
C GLY A 21 -3.99 9.38 5.16
N ARG A 22 -2.72 9.00 5.38
CA ARG A 22 -1.57 9.69 4.77
C ARG A 22 -1.20 9.03 3.45
N MET A 23 -1.16 9.84 2.40
CA MET A 23 -0.88 9.34 1.07
C MET A 23 0.60 9.08 0.84
N LEU A 24 0.89 7.96 0.17
CA LEU A 24 2.19 7.64 -0.39
C LEU A 24 2.06 7.50 -1.91
N CYS A 25 2.90 8.23 -2.63
CA CYS A 25 2.95 8.19 -4.09
C CYS A 25 3.86 7.06 -4.57
N PHE A 26 3.31 6.15 -5.36
CA PHE A 26 4.05 5.19 -6.16
C PHE A 26 4.20 5.77 -7.57
N THR A 27 5.44 6.00 -8.00
CA THR A 27 5.74 6.62 -9.30
C THR A 27 6.73 5.79 -10.12
N GLY A 28 6.70 5.97 -11.44
CA GLY A 28 7.68 5.37 -12.36
C GLY A 28 7.77 3.83 -12.24
N PRO A 29 8.97 3.25 -12.23
CA PRO A 29 9.16 1.80 -12.14
C PRO A 29 8.47 1.18 -10.92
N MET A 30 8.45 1.89 -9.80
CA MET A 30 7.85 1.41 -8.56
C MET A 30 6.34 1.19 -8.70
N LEU A 31 5.64 2.10 -9.38
CA LEU A 31 4.22 1.94 -9.69
C LEU A 31 3.98 0.75 -10.61
N VAL A 32 4.78 0.61 -11.66
CA VAL A 32 4.65 -0.48 -12.63
C VAL A 32 4.86 -1.84 -11.95
N THR A 33 5.95 -1.98 -11.18
CA THR A 33 6.31 -3.19 -10.44
C THR A 33 5.25 -3.60 -9.43
N HIS A 34 4.63 -2.63 -8.74
CA HIS A 34 3.67 -2.91 -7.68
C HIS A 34 2.19 -2.82 -8.10
N SER A 35 1.89 -2.43 -9.33
CA SER A 35 0.53 -2.19 -9.85
C SER A 35 -0.48 -3.29 -9.48
N LYS A 36 -0.17 -4.56 -9.75
CA LYS A 36 -1.04 -5.70 -9.43
C LYS A 36 -1.27 -5.84 -7.92
N SER A 37 -0.25 -5.58 -7.11
CA SER A 37 -0.33 -5.69 -5.65
C SER A 37 -1.14 -4.53 -5.06
N LEU A 38 -0.94 -3.31 -5.56
CA LEU A 38 -1.73 -2.12 -5.20
C LEU A 38 -3.21 -2.34 -5.50
N THR A 39 -3.56 -2.80 -6.70
CA THR A 39 -4.95 -3.11 -7.07
C THR A 39 -5.57 -4.18 -6.16
N ARG A 40 -4.82 -5.21 -5.79
CA ARG A 40 -5.31 -6.25 -4.87
C ARG A 40 -5.52 -5.72 -3.46
N LEU A 41 -4.59 -4.91 -2.95
CA LEU A 41 -4.71 -4.30 -1.63
C LEU A 41 -5.88 -3.31 -1.54
N VAL A 42 -6.18 -2.59 -2.64
CA VAL A 42 -7.39 -1.76 -2.74
C VAL A 42 -8.65 -2.63 -2.70
N LYS A 43 -8.70 -3.72 -3.48
CA LYS A 43 -9.83 -4.66 -3.46
C LYS A 43 -10.03 -5.37 -2.11
N ARG A 44 -8.98 -5.46 -1.31
CA ARG A 44 -9.01 -6.01 0.06
C ARG A 44 -9.26 -4.93 1.13
N GLU A 45 -9.51 -3.69 0.72
CA GLU A 45 -9.78 -2.56 1.62
C GLU A 45 -8.61 -2.25 2.56
N PHE A 46 -7.38 -2.57 2.17
CA PHE A 46 -6.15 -2.22 2.90
C PHE A 46 -5.54 -0.90 2.42
N LEU A 47 -5.84 -0.53 1.18
CA LEU A 47 -5.45 0.76 0.61
C LEU A 47 -6.67 1.45 0.03
N VAL A 48 -6.64 2.78 0.07
CA VAL A 48 -7.57 3.63 -0.68
C VAL A 48 -6.76 4.37 -1.75
N PRO A 49 -7.20 4.37 -3.02
CA PRO A 49 -6.61 5.23 -4.03
C PRO A 49 -6.98 6.68 -3.75
N GLU A 50 -6.01 7.57 -3.86
CA GLU A 50 -6.20 9.01 -3.70
C GLU A 50 -6.53 9.67 -5.04
N SER A 51 -6.92 10.95 -5.00
CA SER A 51 -7.21 11.74 -6.20
C SER A 51 -5.97 11.91 -7.09
N PHE A 52 -4.77 11.92 -6.50
CA PHE A 52 -3.51 11.97 -7.24
C PHE A 52 -3.14 10.59 -7.80
N LYS A 53 -2.89 10.52 -9.12
CA LYS A 53 -2.60 9.25 -9.80
C LYS A 53 -1.36 8.57 -9.22
N GLY A 54 -1.55 7.33 -8.76
CA GLY A 54 -0.48 6.53 -8.15
C GLY A 54 -0.27 6.81 -6.67
N ALA A 55 -1.03 7.73 -6.05
CA ALA A 55 -1.08 7.91 -4.62
C ALA A 55 -2.10 6.97 -3.97
N TYR A 56 -1.71 6.40 -2.84
CA TYR A 56 -2.52 5.49 -2.05
C TYR A 56 -2.32 5.80 -0.58
N SER A 57 -3.39 5.71 0.22
CA SER A 57 -3.35 5.82 1.67
C SER A 57 -3.68 4.48 2.32
N LEU A 58 -3.12 4.22 3.49
CA LEU A 58 -3.52 3.08 4.31
C LEU A 58 -4.93 3.31 4.87
N THR A 59 -5.74 2.26 4.86
CA THR A 59 -6.89 2.17 5.76
C THR A 59 -6.41 1.73 7.15
N GLN A 60 -7.30 1.76 8.14
CA GLN A 60 -6.98 1.24 9.47
C GLN A 60 -6.57 -0.24 9.43
N SER A 61 -7.33 -1.06 8.70
CA SER A 61 -7.03 -2.50 8.53
C SER A 61 -5.74 -2.74 7.75
N GLY A 62 -5.44 -1.91 6.74
CA GLY A 62 -4.17 -1.94 6.02
C GLY A 62 -2.97 -1.63 6.90
N PHE A 63 -3.10 -0.66 7.81
CA PHE A 63 -2.06 -0.31 8.76
C PHE A 63 -1.79 -1.43 9.77
N GLU A 64 -2.84 -2.09 10.28
CA GLU A 64 -2.69 -3.28 11.13
C GLU A 64 -2.02 -4.44 10.39
N ALA A 65 -2.43 -4.70 9.15
CA ALA A 65 -1.78 -5.69 8.29
C ALA A 65 -0.31 -5.35 8.02
N MET A 66 0.02 -4.08 7.83
CA MET A 66 1.39 -3.60 7.67
C MET A 66 2.23 -3.85 8.92
N ARG A 67 1.68 -3.58 10.12
CA ARG A 67 2.40 -3.79 11.39
C ARG A 67 2.73 -5.26 11.66
N THR A 68 1.91 -6.17 11.15
CA THR A 68 2.10 -7.62 11.30
C THR A 68 2.99 -8.23 10.21
N CYS A 69 3.28 -7.49 9.13
CA CYS A 69 4.25 -7.89 8.12
C CYS A 69 5.69 -7.69 8.66
N LYS A 70 6.35 -8.81 8.99
CA LYS A 70 7.81 -8.88 9.15
C LYS A 70 8.45 -8.94 7.77
#